data_AF-A0A7J7I2H3-F1
#
_entry.id   AF-A0A7J7I2H3-F1
#
_cell.length_a   1.000
_cell.length_b   1.000
_cell.length_c   1.000
_cell.angle_alpha   90.00
_cell.angle_beta   90.00
_cell.angle_gamma   90.00
#
_symmetry.space_group_name_H-M   'P 1'
#
loop_
_entity.id
_entity.type
_entity.pdbx_description
1 polymer ?
#
loop_
_entity_poly.entity_id
_entity_poly.type
_entity_poly.pdbx_seq_one_letter_code
_entity_poly.pdbx_strand_id
1 'polypeptide(L)'
;DPLAARSGYLKRQLDKLSEITLSPLLNITAETFTLVADFCYGLHVVITPFNVAALRVAAELLEMTETKGCAAADGENLRQKTEEYFCWAVALSREYVLIVFRSCLSLLPEAETTAALASRCVEALSLLDDGDSVMSCTEDLKRVRAEDFQIVIESMHCRLTANHDLLYRIVDLYVKKSGTARLARAKLLSLE
;
A
#
# COMPACT_ATOMS: atom_id res chain seq x y z
N ASP A 1 21.80 -9.14 16.39
CA ASP A 1 20.42 -8.70 16.65
C ASP A 1 19.54 -9.13 15.46
N PRO A 2 18.50 -9.97 15.67
CA PRO A 2 17.60 -10.43 14.61
C PRO A 2 16.92 -9.30 13.82
N LEU A 3 16.65 -8.15 14.46
CA LEU A 3 16.07 -6.98 13.79
C LEU A 3 17.06 -6.36 12.79
N ALA A 4 18.30 -6.10 13.23
CA ALA A 4 19.36 -5.56 12.38
C ALA A 4 19.80 -6.54 11.28
N ALA A 5 19.58 -7.85 11.46
CA ALA A 5 19.91 -8.88 10.48
C ALA A 5 18.83 -9.11 9.41
N ARG A 6 17.67 -8.43 9.51
CA ARG A 6 16.54 -8.57 8.57
C ARG A 6 15.98 -7.24 8.09
N SER A 7 16.52 -6.12 8.59
CA SER A 7 16.12 -4.77 8.21
C SER A 7 17.37 -3.90 8.00
N GLY A 8 17.58 -3.46 6.74
CA GLY A 8 18.65 -2.54 6.38
C GLY A 8 18.51 -1.16 7.05
N TYR A 9 17.27 -0.72 7.25
CA TYR A 9 16.97 0.51 7.98
C TYR A 9 17.37 0.40 9.45
N LEU A 10 16.86 -0.62 10.17
CA LEU A 10 17.12 -0.77 11.61
C LEU A 10 18.60 -1.00 11.89
N LYS A 11 19.29 -1.78 11.04
CA LYS A 11 20.74 -1.95 11.13
C LYS A 11 21.49 -0.61 11.16
N ARG A 12 21.21 0.25 10.18
CA ARG A 12 21.88 1.56 10.06
C ARG A 12 21.53 2.52 11.21
N GLN A 13 20.34 2.40 11.78
CA GLN A 13 19.92 3.23 12.90
C GLN A 13 20.51 2.73 14.23
N LEU A 14 20.46 1.41 14.48
CA LEU A 14 20.99 0.79 15.70
C LEU A 14 22.52 0.86 15.81
N ASP A 15 23.22 0.95 14.68
CA ASP A 15 24.67 1.22 14.66
C ASP A 15 25.02 2.63 15.19
N LYS A 16 24.06 3.56 15.18
CA LYS A 16 24.27 4.98 15.52
C LYS A 16 23.56 5.43 16.79
N LEU A 17 22.42 4.82 17.09
CA LEU A 17 21.49 5.25 18.13
C LEU A 17 21.16 4.08 19.06
N SER A 18 21.05 4.35 20.35
CA SER A 18 20.53 3.39 21.34
C SER A 18 19.01 3.35 21.41
N GLU A 19 18.32 4.33 20.82
CA GLU A 19 16.86 4.46 20.82
C GLU A 19 16.39 4.98 19.45
N ILE A 20 15.29 4.43 18.93
CA ILE A 20 14.73 4.76 17.62
C ILE A 20 13.23 4.98 17.76
N THR A 21 12.74 6.09 17.19
CA THR A 21 11.32 6.43 17.14
C THR A 21 10.76 6.11 15.75
N LEU A 22 9.89 5.10 15.65
CA LEU A 22 9.28 4.67 14.39
C LEU A 22 8.05 5.50 14.00
N SER A 23 7.33 6.05 14.97
CA SER A 23 6.15 6.90 14.74
C SER A 23 6.34 8.24 15.46
N PRO A 24 6.11 9.40 14.81
CA PRO A 24 5.38 9.58 13.54
C PRO A 24 6.23 9.47 12.26
N LEU A 25 7.54 9.19 12.34
CA LEU A 25 8.46 9.31 11.20
C LEU A 25 8.21 8.32 10.05
N LEU A 26 7.96 7.05 10.36
CA LEU A 26 7.66 6.00 9.37
C LEU A 26 6.17 5.64 9.35
N ASN A 27 5.37 6.27 10.20
CA ASN A 27 3.94 5.99 10.37
C ASN A 27 3.60 4.49 10.59
N ILE A 28 4.55 3.71 11.12
CA ILE A 28 4.34 2.28 11.45
C ILE A 28 3.70 2.20 12.82
N THR A 29 2.55 1.52 12.92
CA THR A 29 1.85 1.30 14.19
C THR A 29 2.57 0.27 15.05
N ALA A 30 2.39 0.34 16.37
CA ALA A 30 2.95 -0.65 17.29
C ALA A 30 2.51 -2.09 16.94
N GLU A 31 1.24 -2.28 16.58
CA GLU A 31 0.70 -3.58 16.14
C GLU A 31 1.40 -4.12 14.89
N THR A 32 1.60 -3.28 13.88
CA THR A 32 2.32 -3.67 12.66
C THR A 32 3.77 -3.99 12.97
N PHE A 33 4.42 -3.19 13.83
CA PHE A 33 5.79 -3.42 14.22
C PHE A 33 5.97 -4.69 15.06
N THR A 34 5.01 -5.05 15.91
CA THR A 34 5.02 -6.32 16.64
C THR A 34 5.08 -7.49 15.65
N LEU A 35 4.25 -7.49 14.60
CA LEU A 35 4.29 -8.54 13.58
C LEU A 35 5.62 -8.54 12.80
N VAL A 36 6.18 -7.37 12.49
CA VAL A 36 7.50 -7.25 11.87
C VAL A 36 8.59 -7.84 12.79
N ALA A 37 8.54 -7.53 14.08
CA ALA A 37 9.48 -8.04 15.06
C ALA A 37 9.35 -9.57 15.19
N ASP A 38 8.12 -10.08 15.30
CA ASP A 38 7.83 -11.52 15.33
C ASP A 38 8.47 -12.23 14.12
N PHE A 39 8.27 -11.69 12.92
CA PHE A 39 8.93 -12.19 11.72
C PHE A 39 10.46 -12.17 11.87
N CYS A 40 11.03 -11.07 12.37
CA CYS A 40 12.46 -10.93 12.52
C CYS A 40 13.08 -11.96 13.49
N TYR A 41 12.35 -12.30 14.55
CA TYR A 41 12.73 -13.33 15.52
C TYR A 41 12.43 -14.76 15.05
N GLY A 42 11.89 -14.93 13.83
CA GLY A 42 11.62 -16.24 13.24
C GLY A 42 10.28 -16.85 13.67
N LEU A 43 9.39 -16.05 14.26
CA LEU A 43 8.02 -16.46 14.53
C LEU A 43 7.19 -16.44 13.25
N HIS A 44 6.17 -17.30 13.21
CA HIS A 44 5.23 -17.34 12.10
C HIS A 44 4.28 -16.14 12.15
N VAL A 45 4.24 -15.35 11.08
CA VAL A 45 3.36 -14.19 10.95
C VAL A 45 2.20 -14.54 10.03
N VAL A 46 0.98 -14.40 10.56
CA VAL A 46 -0.26 -14.62 9.79
C VAL A 46 -0.58 -13.37 8.97
N ILE A 47 -0.43 -13.46 7.65
CA ILE A 47 -0.81 -12.41 6.71
C ILE A 47 -2.29 -12.57 6.35
N THR A 48 -3.04 -11.47 6.41
CA THR A 48 -4.49 -11.41 6.18
C THR A 48 -4.82 -10.21 5.28
N PRO A 49 -6.03 -10.11 4.69
CA PRO A 49 -6.40 -8.97 3.87
C PRO A 49 -6.40 -7.65 4.67
N PHE A 50 -6.58 -7.74 5.99
CA PHE A 50 -6.63 -6.59 6.89
C PHE A 50 -5.24 -6.01 7.19
N ASN A 51 -4.21 -6.85 7.28
CA ASN A 51 -2.85 -6.43 7.70
C ASN A 51 -1.83 -6.40 6.55
N VAL A 52 -2.10 -7.02 5.39
CA VAL A 52 -1.13 -7.13 4.31
C VAL A 52 -0.62 -5.76 3.83
N ALA A 53 -1.49 -4.76 3.74
CA ALA A 53 -1.10 -3.41 3.33
C ALA A 53 -0.09 -2.78 4.31
N ALA A 54 -0.39 -2.85 5.61
CA ALA A 54 0.48 -2.32 6.65
C ALA A 54 1.84 -3.04 6.71
N LEU A 55 1.83 -4.38 6.63
CA LEU A 55 3.04 -5.18 6.60
C LEU A 55 3.88 -4.92 5.34
N ARG A 56 3.25 -4.77 4.18
CA ARG A 56 3.92 -4.50 2.90
C ARG A 56 4.59 -3.12 2.89
N VAL A 57 3.92 -2.11 3.45
CA VAL A 57 4.47 -0.76 3.64
C VAL A 57 5.62 -0.78 4.64
N ALA A 58 5.40 -1.37 5.82
CA ALA A 58 6.43 -1.46 6.85
C ALA A 58 7.67 -2.21 6.36
N ALA A 59 7.50 -3.32 5.63
CA ALA A 59 8.61 -4.08 5.06
C ALA A 59 9.41 -3.28 4.02
N GLU A 60 8.76 -2.40 3.25
CA GLU A 60 9.46 -1.48 2.34
C GLU A 60 10.25 -0.42 3.12
N LEU A 61 9.59 0.27 4.05
CA LEU A 61 10.18 1.36 4.84
C LEU A 61 11.34 0.89 5.71
N LEU A 62 11.25 -0.33 6.23
CA LEU A 62 12.30 -0.96 7.02
C LEU A 62 13.35 -1.67 6.16
N GLU A 63 13.24 -1.59 4.83
CA GLU A 63 14.18 -2.19 3.87
C GLU A 63 14.41 -3.68 4.13
N MET A 64 13.32 -4.43 4.33
CA MET A 64 13.35 -5.86 4.62
C MET A 64 13.55 -6.67 3.33
N THR A 65 14.72 -6.51 2.71
CA THR A 65 15.09 -7.13 1.42
C THR A 65 16.09 -8.27 1.55
N GLU A 66 16.69 -8.46 2.73
CA GLU A 66 17.74 -9.45 2.95
C GLU A 66 17.19 -10.89 2.87
N THR A 67 17.62 -11.64 1.85
CA THR A 67 17.37 -13.09 1.68
C THR A 67 18.53 -13.95 2.17
N LYS A 68 19.62 -13.34 2.65
CA LYS A 68 20.89 -14.05 2.94
C LYS A 68 21.42 -13.67 4.32
N GLY A 69 21.45 -14.63 5.25
CA GLY A 69 22.27 -14.51 6.45
C GLY A 69 21.79 -15.24 7.70
N CYS A 70 20.52 -15.64 7.79
CA CYS A 70 20.03 -16.43 8.92
C CYS A 70 19.11 -17.52 8.39
N ALA A 71 19.20 -18.70 9.01
CA ALA A 71 18.42 -19.89 8.71
C ALA A 71 16.91 -19.70 8.95
N ALA A 72 16.27 -18.78 8.23
CA ALA A 72 14.83 -18.83 8.03
C ALA A 72 14.58 -20.04 7.13
N ALA A 73 13.87 -21.02 7.66
CA ALA A 73 13.60 -22.31 7.00
C ALA A 73 13.00 -22.17 5.58
N ASP A 74 12.47 -21.00 5.22
CA ASP A 74 11.73 -20.77 3.98
C ASP A 74 12.38 -19.77 2.99
N GLY A 75 13.55 -19.19 3.28
CA GLY A 75 14.32 -18.35 2.32
C GLY A 75 13.70 -17.02 1.85
N GLU A 76 12.45 -16.70 2.23
CA GLU A 76 11.72 -15.50 1.82
C GLU A 76 11.78 -14.39 2.87
N ASN A 77 11.92 -13.12 2.44
CA ASN A 77 11.79 -11.96 3.31
C ASN A 77 10.31 -11.51 3.45
N LEU A 78 10.00 -10.68 4.47
CA LEU A 78 8.63 -10.23 4.75
C LEU A 78 8.02 -9.44 3.59
N ARG A 79 8.86 -8.65 2.88
CA ARG A 79 8.43 -7.89 1.70
C ARG A 79 7.91 -8.82 0.60
N GLN A 80 8.59 -9.93 0.34
CA GLN A 80 8.17 -10.93 -0.65
C GLN A 80 6.91 -11.65 -0.21
N LYS A 81 6.84 -12.13 1.04
CA LYS A 81 5.63 -12.82 1.56
C LYS A 81 4.37 -11.95 1.48
N THR A 82 4.50 -10.66 1.78
CA THR A 82 3.39 -9.72 1.71
C THR A 82 3.01 -9.38 0.26
N GLU A 83 3.98 -9.30 -0.65
CA GLU A 83 3.73 -9.11 -2.09
C GLU A 83 2.98 -10.29 -2.72
N GLU A 84 3.39 -11.52 -2.37
CA GLU A 84 2.73 -12.75 -2.85
C GLU A 84 1.29 -12.84 -2.33
N TYR A 85 1.08 -12.58 -1.04
CA TYR A 85 -0.26 -12.53 -0.47
C TYR A 85 -1.11 -11.43 -1.12
N PHE A 86 -0.55 -10.24 -1.35
CA PHE A 86 -1.26 -9.15 -2.02
C PHE A 86 -1.70 -9.57 -3.43
N CYS A 87 -0.79 -10.11 -4.23
CA CYS A 87 -1.09 -10.62 -5.57
C CYS A 87 -2.19 -11.68 -5.55
N TRP A 88 -2.13 -12.62 -4.60
CA TRP A 88 -3.17 -13.62 -4.40
C TRP A 88 -4.52 -12.99 -4.03
N ALA A 89 -4.53 -12.06 -3.07
CA ALA A 89 -5.75 -11.42 -2.59
C ALA A 89 -6.46 -10.64 -3.70
N VAL A 90 -5.71 -9.93 -4.55
CA VAL A 90 -6.29 -9.16 -5.66
C VAL A 90 -6.77 -10.03 -6.82
N ALA A 91 -6.20 -11.23 -6.99
CA ALA A 91 -6.63 -12.20 -8.00
C ALA A 91 -7.80 -13.08 -7.54
N LEU A 92 -7.99 -13.24 -6.22
CA LEU A 92 -8.95 -14.18 -5.67
C LEU A 92 -10.40 -13.70 -5.82
N SER A 93 -10.72 -12.52 -5.28
CA SER A 93 -12.08 -12.01 -5.29
C SER A 93 -12.14 -10.51 -5.01
N ARG A 94 -13.22 -9.90 -5.51
CA ARG A 94 -13.54 -8.49 -5.28
C ARG A 94 -13.59 -8.12 -3.79
N GLU A 95 -14.12 -9.00 -2.94
CA GLU A 95 -14.26 -8.72 -1.50
C GLU A 95 -12.89 -8.53 -0.83
N TYR A 96 -11.94 -9.40 -1.14
CA TYR A 96 -10.57 -9.31 -0.64
C TYR A 96 -9.89 -8.03 -1.13
N VAL A 97 -10.07 -7.68 -2.41
CA VAL A 97 -9.51 -6.44 -2.98
C VAL A 97 -10.04 -5.21 -2.24
N LEU A 98 -11.35 -5.17 -1.92
CA LEU A 98 -11.95 -4.04 -1.20
C LEU A 98 -11.43 -3.90 0.24
N ILE A 99 -11.20 -5.02 0.93
CA ILE A 99 -10.62 -5.00 2.28
C ILE A 99 -9.22 -4.41 2.23
N VAL A 100 -8.37 -4.92 1.32
CA VAL A 100 -7.00 -4.44 1.15
C VAL A 100 -6.99 -2.96 0.74
N PHE A 101 -7.86 -2.57 -0.20
CA PHE A 101 -7.99 -1.18 -0.64
C PHE A 101 -8.29 -0.23 0.52
N ARG A 102 -9.25 -0.58 1.39
CA ARG A 102 -9.59 0.22 2.57
C ARG A 102 -8.42 0.34 3.55
N SER A 103 -7.68 -0.74 3.78
CA SER A 103 -6.45 -0.69 4.59
C SER A 103 -5.39 0.22 3.97
N CYS A 104 -5.28 0.27 2.63
CA CYS A 104 -4.36 1.19 1.94
C CYS A 104 -4.75 2.65 2.18
N LEU A 105 -6.06 2.99 2.20
CA LEU A 105 -6.51 4.38 2.37
C LEU A 105 -6.08 4.97 3.72
N SER A 106 -6.05 4.17 4.79
CA SER A 106 -5.56 4.61 6.11
C SER A 106 -4.04 4.76 6.20
N LEU A 107 -3.31 4.30 5.19
CA LEU A 107 -1.85 4.30 5.11
C LEU A 107 -1.34 5.24 4.01
N LEU A 108 -2.19 6.12 3.49
CA LEU A 108 -1.76 7.11 2.52
C LEU A 108 -0.96 8.23 3.22
N PRO A 109 0.12 8.72 2.60
CA PRO A 109 0.56 8.42 1.23
C PRO A 109 1.45 7.18 1.08
N GLU A 110 1.95 6.59 2.17
CA GLU A 110 2.97 5.54 2.15
C GLU A 110 2.55 4.29 1.37
N ALA A 111 1.30 3.85 1.49
CA ALA A 111 0.77 2.71 0.73
C ALA A 111 0.88 2.88 -0.79
N GLU A 112 0.81 4.13 -1.26
CA GLU A 112 0.90 4.43 -2.67
C GLU A 112 2.35 4.66 -3.11
N THR A 113 3.12 5.44 -2.36
CA THR A 113 4.50 5.80 -2.74
C THR A 113 5.49 4.64 -2.61
N THR A 114 5.21 3.65 -1.76
CA THR A 114 6.10 2.50 -1.54
C THR A 114 5.87 1.34 -2.52
N ALA A 115 4.61 1.05 -2.86
CA ALA A 115 4.25 -0.16 -3.62
C ALA A 115 3.01 -0.01 -4.50
N ALA A 116 2.47 1.21 -4.66
CA ALA A 116 1.28 1.51 -5.46
C ALA A 116 0.06 0.63 -5.09
N LEU A 117 -0.13 0.34 -3.80
CA LEU A 117 -1.10 -0.67 -3.37
C LEU A 117 -2.55 -0.25 -3.66
N ALA A 118 -2.89 1.04 -3.44
CA ALA A 118 -4.24 1.51 -3.68
C ALA A 118 -4.54 1.52 -5.20
N SER A 119 -3.61 2.02 -6.03
CA SER A 119 -3.74 1.97 -7.49
C SER A 119 -3.93 0.54 -8.01
N ARG A 120 -3.09 -0.40 -7.56
CA ARG A 120 -3.20 -1.83 -7.94
C ARG A 120 -4.54 -2.44 -7.55
N CYS A 121 -5.09 -2.08 -6.39
CA CYS A 121 -6.42 -2.53 -6.00
C CYS A 121 -7.51 -1.96 -6.92
N VAL A 122 -7.42 -0.67 -7.29
CA VAL A 122 -8.39 -0.04 -8.19
C VAL A 122 -8.33 -0.67 -9.59
N GLU A 123 -7.13 -0.93 -10.09
CA GLU A 123 -6.90 -1.68 -11.33
C GLU A 123 -7.56 -3.06 -11.26
N ALA A 124 -7.30 -3.83 -10.19
CA ALA A 124 -7.90 -5.15 -10.00
C ALA A 124 -9.44 -5.09 -9.94
N LEU A 125 -10.01 -4.13 -9.21
CA LEU A 125 -11.47 -3.92 -9.15
C LEU A 125 -12.06 -3.63 -10.53
N SER A 126 -11.36 -2.85 -11.36
CA SER A 126 -11.83 -2.53 -12.71
C SER A 126 -11.90 -3.76 -13.63
N LEU A 127 -11.03 -4.74 -13.43
CA LEU A 127 -11.01 -5.99 -14.18
C LEU A 127 -12.07 -6.98 -13.68
N LEU A 128 -12.49 -6.85 -12.43
CA LEU A 128 -13.51 -7.70 -11.81
C LEU A 128 -14.94 -7.19 -12.04
N ASP A 129 -15.12 -5.94 -12.47
CA ASP A 129 -16.44 -5.35 -12.73
C ASP A 129 -16.90 -5.63 -14.17
N ASP A 130 -18.07 -6.27 -14.31
CA ASP A 130 -18.75 -6.58 -15.59
C ASP A 130 -19.45 -5.34 -16.22
N GLY A 131 -18.84 -4.17 -16.09
CA GLY A 131 -19.30 -2.92 -16.72
C GLY A 131 -20.44 -2.14 -16.03
N ASP A 132 -21.24 -2.75 -15.15
CA ASP A 132 -22.42 -2.08 -14.54
C ASP A 132 -22.25 -1.69 -13.06
N SER A 133 -21.25 -2.25 -12.38
CA SER A 133 -20.94 -1.86 -11.00
C SER A 133 -20.18 -0.54 -11.01
N VAL A 134 -20.88 0.53 -10.61
CA VAL A 134 -20.31 1.85 -10.32
C VAL A 134 -19.41 1.73 -9.09
N MET A 135 -18.19 1.22 -9.29
CA MET A 135 -17.03 1.18 -8.39
C MET A 135 -17.41 1.22 -6.90
N SER A 136 -17.55 0.05 -6.27
CA SER A 136 -17.84 -0.06 -4.83
C SER A 136 -16.82 0.64 -3.93
N CYS A 137 -15.63 0.95 -4.45
CA CYS A 137 -14.61 1.74 -3.76
C CYS A 137 -14.89 3.26 -3.76
N THR A 138 -15.94 3.76 -4.43
CA THR A 138 -16.22 5.20 -4.54
C THR A 138 -16.59 5.86 -3.23
N GLU A 139 -17.33 5.17 -2.36
CA GLU A 139 -17.62 5.68 -1.02
C GLU A 139 -16.37 5.70 -0.13
N ASP A 140 -15.47 4.73 -0.34
CA ASP A 140 -14.19 4.69 0.36
C ASP A 140 -13.27 5.83 -0.11
N LEU A 141 -13.24 6.10 -1.42
CA LEU A 141 -12.49 7.20 -2.04
C LEU A 141 -12.92 8.60 -1.58
N LYS A 142 -14.20 8.81 -1.24
CA LYS A 142 -14.68 10.11 -0.70
C LYS A 142 -13.96 10.54 0.58
N ARG A 143 -13.47 9.58 1.36
CA ARG A 143 -12.80 9.85 2.64
C ARG A 143 -11.34 10.26 2.47
N VAL A 144 -10.80 10.11 1.25
CA VAL A 144 -9.40 10.40 0.93
C VAL A 144 -9.24 11.91 0.74
N ARG A 145 -8.24 12.49 1.42
CA ARG A 145 -7.89 13.91 1.27
C ARG A 145 -7.44 14.18 -0.17
N ALA A 146 -7.60 15.41 -0.64
CA ALA A 146 -7.30 15.75 -2.03
C ALA A 146 -5.83 15.54 -2.37
N GLU A 147 -4.93 15.75 -1.41
CA GLU A 147 -3.48 15.57 -1.57
C GLU A 147 -3.12 14.10 -1.75
N ASP A 148 -3.69 13.23 -0.92
CA ASP A 148 -3.47 11.78 -0.99
C ASP A 148 -4.10 11.20 -2.26
N PHE A 149 -5.28 11.70 -2.65
CA PHE A 149 -5.93 11.29 -3.90
C PHE A 149 -5.10 11.69 -5.12
N GLN A 150 -4.46 12.87 -5.10
CA GLN A 150 -3.56 13.30 -6.17
C GLN A 150 -2.41 12.31 -6.36
N ILE A 151 -1.79 11.83 -5.27
CA ILE A 151 -0.71 10.83 -5.32
C ILE A 151 -1.19 9.52 -5.94
N VAL A 152 -2.40 9.06 -5.59
CA VAL A 152 -3.01 7.88 -6.19
C VAL A 152 -3.23 8.09 -7.69
N ILE A 153 -3.78 9.23 -8.11
CA ILE A 153 -4.00 9.53 -9.54
C ILE A 153 -2.68 9.60 -10.31
N GLU A 154 -1.64 10.22 -9.77
CA GLU A 154 -0.32 10.29 -10.41
C GLU A 154 0.31 8.90 -10.56
N SER A 155 0.20 8.06 -9.52
CA SER A 155 0.65 6.67 -9.58
C SER A 155 -0.14 5.86 -10.61
N MET A 156 -1.47 5.98 -10.65
CA MET A 156 -2.31 5.34 -11.65
C MET A 156 -1.96 5.80 -13.07
N HIS A 157 -1.70 7.09 -13.28
CA HIS A 157 -1.30 7.63 -14.58
C HIS A 157 0.01 7.00 -15.09
N CYS A 158 1.01 6.88 -14.20
CA CYS A 158 2.28 6.21 -14.53
C CYS A 158 2.12 4.71 -14.85
N ARG A 159 1.10 4.06 -14.27
CA ARG A 159 0.86 2.61 -14.43
C ARG A 159 -0.06 2.27 -15.59
N LEU A 160 -1.05 3.11 -15.90
CA LEU A 160 -2.13 2.87 -16.86
C LEU A 160 -1.93 3.63 -18.18
N THR A 161 -0.74 3.52 -18.77
CA THR A 161 -0.38 4.23 -20.01
C THR A 161 -1.25 3.88 -21.23
N ALA A 162 -2.12 2.87 -21.14
CA ALA A 162 -3.05 2.47 -22.20
C ALA A 162 -4.54 2.55 -21.82
N ASN A 163 -4.88 2.81 -20.55
CA ASN A 163 -6.28 2.78 -20.08
C ASN A 163 -6.65 4.06 -19.34
N HIS A 164 -6.53 5.18 -20.06
CA HIS A 164 -6.89 6.51 -19.57
C HIS A 164 -8.38 6.62 -19.22
N ASP A 165 -9.26 5.81 -19.83
CA ASP A 165 -10.70 5.79 -19.55
C ASP A 165 -10.99 5.47 -18.08
N LEU A 166 -10.26 4.51 -17.49
CA LEU A 166 -10.39 4.18 -16.08
C LEU A 166 -9.96 5.35 -15.19
N LEU A 167 -8.82 5.98 -15.53
CA LEU A 167 -8.30 7.14 -14.81
C LEU A 167 -9.32 8.29 -14.81
N TYR A 168 -9.83 8.68 -15.97
CA TYR A 168 -10.85 9.73 -16.09
C TYR A 168 -12.13 9.37 -15.34
N ARG A 169 -12.56 8.11 -15.39
CA ARG A 169 -13.75 7.64 -14.65
C ARG A 169 -13.56 7.82 -13.14
N ILE A 170 -12.41 7.43 -12.59
CA ILE A 170 -12.13 7.56 -11.15
C ILE A 170 -12.06 9.02 -10.73
N VAL A 171 -11.40 9.85 -11.55
CA VAL A 171 -11.33 11.31 -11.34
C VAL A 171 -12.73 11.93 -11.35
N ASP A 172 -13.55 11.64 -12.36
CA ASP A 172 -14.91 12.17 -12.46
C ASP A 172 -15.76 11.72 -11.26
N LEU A 173 -15.66 10.45 -10.87
CA LEU A 173 -16.34 9.91 -9.70
C LEU A 173 -15.91 10.63 -8.42
N TYR A 174 -14.61 10.86 -8.21
CA TYR A 174 -14.12 11.60 -7.05
C TYR A 174 -14.68 13.02 -7.04
N VAL A 175 -14.55 13.77 -8.13
CA VAL A 175 -15.00 15.17 -8.26
C VAL A 175 -16.51 15.32 -8.08
N LYS A 176 -17.30 14.46 -8.73
CA LYS A 176 -18.77 14.46 -8.66
C LYS A 176 -19.25 14.21 -7.23
N LYS A 177 -18.56 13.36 -6.48
CA LYS A 177 -18.94 12.96 -5.12
C LYS A 177 -18.33 13.84 -4.02
N SER A 178 -17.19 14.50 -4.25
CA SER A 178 -16.53 15.39 -3.28
C SER A 178 -17.03 16.83 -3.35
N GLY A 179 -17.73 17.24 -4.42
CA GLY A 179 -18.18 18.62 -4.64
C GLY A 179 -17.03 19.61 -4.89
N THR A 180 -15.78 19.15 -4.94
CA THR A 180 -14.58 19.97 -5.16
C THR A 180 -14.31 20.18 -6.65
N ALA A 181 -15.29 20.71 -7.37
CA ALA A 181 -15.28 20.87 -8.82
C ALA A 181 -14.21 21.84 -9.39
N ARG A 182 -13.52 22.63 -8.54
CA ARG A 182 -12.61 23.70 -9.01
C ARG A 182 -11.11 23.43 -8.84
N LEU A 183 -10.69 22.62 -7.87
CA LEU A 183 -9.25 22.43 -7.58
C LEU A 183 -8.64 21.23 -8.32
N ALA A 184 -9.39 20.12 -8.43
CA ALA A 184 -8.92 18.94 -9.16
C ALA A 184 -8.78 19.21 -10.67
N ARG A 185 -9.77 19.90 -11.26
CA ARG A 185 -9.78 20.22 -12.70
C ARG A 185 -8.64 21.15 -13.12
N ALA A 186 -8.23 22.08 -12.26
CA ALA A 186 -7.12 23.01 -12.56
C ALA A 186 -5.74 22.33 -12.50
N LYS A 187 -5.55 21.31 -11.65
CA LYS A 187 -4.30 20.54 -11.57
C LYS A 187 -4.20 19.42 -12.61
N LEU A 188 -5.34 18.85 -13.03
CA LEU A 188 -5.36 17.83 -14.08
C LEU A 188 -5.05 18.42 -15.47
N LEU A 189 -5.46 19.66 -15.75
CA LEU A 189 -5.09 20.38 -16.98
C LEU A 189 -3.60 20.78 -17.04
N SER A 190 -2.84 20.64 -15.94
CA SER A 190 -1.38 20.84 -15.95
C SER A 190 -0.58 19.54 -16.15
N LEU A 191 -1.28 18.41 -16.35
CA LEU A 191 -0.69 17.10 -16.67
C LEU A 191 -0.87 16.72 -18.16
N GLU A 192 -1.53 17.58 -18.95
CA GLU A 192 -1.53 17.57 -20.43
C GLU A 192 -0.35 18.39 -20.98
#